data_AF-A0A359HJA4-F1
#
_entry.id   AF-A0A359HJA4-F1
#
_cell.length_a   1.000
_cell.length_b   1.000
_cell.length_c   1.000
_cell.angle_alpha   90.00
_cell.angle_beta   90.00
_cell.angle_gamma   90.00
#
_symmetry.space_group_name_H-M   'P 1'
#
loop_
_entity.id
_entity.type
_entity.pdbx_description
1 polymer ?
#
loop_
_entity_poly.entity_id
_entity_poly.type
_entity_poly.pdbx_seq_one_letter_code
_entity_poly.pdbx_strand_id
1 'polypeptide(L)'
;MQNSVVWFYQELAHRIGPERMQHYIDLVGYGNRDISGPDPFWLEGNLRISQAEQIEFLRRLYEEDLPFSQSTMQIVKDIILLEETPAYRLSGKTGWASSVDPDVGWFVGYVEKNSNVYYFATNIDDEGSEESLGKISREITEGILAELGILPTP
;
A
#
# COMPACT_ATOMS: atom_id res chain seq x y z
N MET A 1 1.56 5.55 10.28
CA MET A 1 1.25 4.40 9.40
C MET A 1 0.69 3.20 10.15
N GLN A 2 1.34 2.71 11.21
CA GLN A 2 1.00 1.47 11.92
C GLN A 2 -0.49 1.27 12.28
N ASN A 3 -1.18 2.33 12.75
CA ASN A 3 -2.56 2.23 13.24
C ASN A 3 -3.64 2.63 12.23
N SER A 4 -3.30 2.83 10.94
CA SER A 4 -4.28 3.23 9.90
C SER A 4 -5.17 4.43 10.31
N VAL A 5 -4.56 5.50 10.82
CA VAL A 5 -5.26 6.63 11.45
C VAL A 5 -5.91 7.55 10.40
N VAL A 6 -7.11 7.18 9.93
CA VAL A 6 -7.80 7.83 8.79
C VAL A 6 -7.93 9.34 8.96
N TRP A 7 -8.39 9.83 10.13
CA TRP A 7 -8.62 11.26 10.35
C TRP A 7 -7.36 12.12 10.14
N PHE A 8 -6.18 11.59 10.48
CA PHE A 8 -4.92 12.32 10.31
C PHE A 8 -4.58 12.51 8.84
N TYR A 9 -4.77 11.47 8.02
CA TYR A 9 -4.51 11.53 6.59
C TYR A 9 -5.57 12.35 5.84
N GLN A 10 -6.82 12.37 6.31
CA GLN A 10 -7.85 13.30 5.84
C GLN A 10 -7.43 14.76 6.04
N GLU A 11 -7.07 15.13 7.27
CA GLU A 11 -6.60 16.48 7.58
C GLU A 11 -5.34 16.85 6.77
N LEU A 12 -4.41 15.91 6.58
CA LEU A 12 -3.25 16.11 5.73
C LEU A 12 -3.64 16.37 4.27
N ALA A 13 -4.56 15.58 3.72
CA ALA A 13 -5.06 15.75 2.35
C ALA A 13 -5.77 17.10 2.18
N HIS A 14 -6.55 17.55 3.17
CA HIS A 14 -7.18 18.87 3.17
C HIS A 14 -6.15 20.00 3.16
N ARG A 15 -5.07 19.87 3.93
CA ARG A 15 -3.96 20.86 3.93
C ARG A 15 -3.19 20.87 2.63
N ILE A 16 -3.03 19.73 1.96
CA ILE A 16 -2.43 19.65 0.62
C ILE A 16 -3.37 20.35 -0.38
N GLY A 17 -4.67 20.10 -0.28
CA GLY A 17 -5.68 20.65 -1.18
C GLY A 17 -5.75 19.91 -2.52
N PRO A 18 -6.90 19.97 -3.21
CA PRO A 18 -7.21 19.12 -4.34
C PRO A 18 -6.29 19.35 -5.54
N GLU A 19 -5.92 20.59 -5.84
CA GLU A 19 -5.07 20.91 -7.00
C GLU A 19 -3.68 20.29 -6.90
N ARG A 20 -3.03 20.43 -5.73
CA ARG A 20 -1.71 19.82 -5.49
C ARG A 20 -1.81 18.30 -5.41
N MET A 21 -2.90 17.77 -4.84
CA MET A 21 -3.11 16.33 -4.79
C MET A 21 -3.23 15.74 -6.21
N GLN A 22 -4.09 16.31 -7.06
CA GLN A 22 -4.25 15.85 -8.45
C GLN A 22 -2.92 15.93 -9.21
N HIS A 23 -2.21 17.05 -9.07
CA HIS A 23 -0.91 17.24 -9.71
C HIS A 23 0.07 16.10 -9.41
N TYR A 24 0.21 15.71 -8.14
CA TYR A 24 1.11 14.62 -7.78
C TYR A 24 0.58 13.23 -8.17
N ILE A 25 -0.73 13.00 -8.12
CA ILE A 25 -1.34 11.76 -8.62
C ILE A 25 -1.05 11.58 -10.12
N ASP A 26 -1.14 12.66 -10.90
CA ASP A 26 -0.82 12.66 -12.33
C ASP A 26 0.67 12.46 -12.59
N LEU A 27 1.54 13.18 -11.87
CA LEU A 27 2.99 13.06 -12.03
C LEU A 27 3.52 11.67 -11.67
N VAL A 28 2.98 11.06 -10.61
CA VAL A 28 3.30 9.68 -10.24
C VAL A 28 2.72 8.72 -11.27
N GLY A 29 1.57 9.06 -11.86
CA GLY A 29 0.81 8.19 -12.74
C GLY A 29 0.03 7.12 -11.99
N TYR A 30 -0.49 7.45 -10.80
CA TYR A 30 -1.03 6.49 -9.84
C TYR A 30 -2.45 5.99 -10.22
N GLY A 31 -2.55 4.73 -10.65
CA GLY A 31 -3.82 4.10 -11.02
C GLY A 31 -4.58 4.86 -12.11
N ASN A 32 -5.90 4.95 -11.96
CA ASN A 32 -6.76 5.71 -12.87
C ASN A 32 -6.68 7.24 -12.72
N ARG A 33 -5.91 7.74 -11.73
CA ARG A 33 -5.66 9.16 -11.44
C ARG A 33 -6.90 9.99 -11.11
N ASP A 34 -8.00 9.34 -10.76
CA ASP A 34 -9.27 10.02 -10.50
C ASP A 34 -9.44 10.30 -8.99
N ILE A 35 -9.19 11.54 -8.57
CA ILE A 35 -9.45 11.97 -7.18
C ILE A 35 -10.86 12.53 -6.97
N SER A 36 -11.73 12.44 -7.99
CA SER A 36 -13.11 12.89 -7.85
C SER A 36 -13.96 11.97 -6.97
N GLY A 37 -15.12 12.47 -6.56
CA GLY A 37 -16.05 11.74 -5.70
C GLY A 37 -16.03 12.22 -4.24
N PRO A 38 -16.69 11.48 -3.34
CA PRO A 38 -16.74 11.80 -1.92
C PRO A 38 -15.37 11.82 -1.24
N ASP A 39 -15.24 12.67 -0.23
CA ASP A 39 -14.04 12.75 0.62
C ASP A 39 -14.10 11.68 1.73
N PRO A 40 -13.01 10.92 1.97
CA PRO A 40 -11.75 10.97 1.25
C PRO A 40 -11.78 10.16 -0.04
N PHE A 41 -11.23 10.74 -1.11
CA PHE A 41 -11.31 10.18 -2.46
C PHE A 41 -10.68 8.79 -2.63
N TRP A 42 -9.77 8.40 -1.73
CA TRP A 42 -9.12 7.08 -1.71
C TRP A 42 -9.89 6.01 -0.92
N LEU A 43 -10.92 6.38 -0.16
CA LEU A 43 -11.84 5.43 0.50
C LEU A 43 -13.19 5.44 -0.20
N GLU A 44 -13.80 6.60 -0.40
CA GLU A 44 -15.18 6.73 -0.86
C GLU A 44 -15.30 7.25 -2.30
N GLY A 45 -14.18 7.75 -2.85
CA GLY A 45 -14.13 8.34 -4.19
C GLY A 45 -13.85 7.34 -5.30
N ASN A 46 -13.45 7.88 -6.45
CA ASN A 46 -13.30 7.14 -7.70
C ASN A 46 -11.89 6.61 -7.97
N LEU A 47 -10.93 6.86 -7.07
CA LEU A 47 -9.55 6.41 -7.27
C LEU A 47 -9.50 4.87 -7.27
N ARG A 48 -8.93 4.29 -8.32
CA ARG A 48 -8.75 2.83 -8.46
C ARG A 48 -7.34 2.54 -8.95
N ILE A 49 -6.78 1.43 -8.46
CA ILE A 49 -5.44 0.95 -8.83
C ILE A 49 -5.42 -0.59 -8.81
N SER A 50 -4.76 -1.20 -9.79
CA SER A 50 -4.57 -2.65 -9.90
C SER A 50 -3.36 -3.15 -9.09
N GLN A 51 -3.27 -4.47 -8.88
CA GLN A 51 -2.12 -5.09 -8.22
C GLN A 51 -0.81 -4.83 -8.99
N ALA A 52 -0.85 -4.87 -10.32
CA ALA A 52 0.32 -4.60 -11.16
C ALA A 52 0.79 -3.14 -11.04
N GLU A 53 -0.13 -2.19 -11.01
CA GLU A 53 0.20 -0.77 -10.81
C GLU A 53 0.73 -0.51 -9.39
N GLN A 54 0.22 -1.21 -8.37
CA GLN A 54 0.78 -1.16 -7.01
C GLN A 54 2.24 -1.64 -6.99
N ILE A 55 2.54 -2.76 -7.66
CA ILE A 55 3.91 -3.27 -7.77
C ILE A 55 4.82 -2.25 -8.47
N GLU A 56 4.37 -1.66 -9.58
CA GLU A 56 5.17 -0.66 -10.29
C GLU A 56 5.42 0.60 -9.46
N PHE A 57 4.41 1.07 -8.72
CA PHE A 57 4.58 2.17 -7.77
C PHE A 57 5.61 1.85 -6.68
N LEU A 58 5.52 0.65 -6.09
CA LEU A 58 6.45 0.19 -5.05
C LEU A 58 7.88 0.03 -5.59
N ARG A 59 8.04 -0.47 -6.81
CA ARG A 59 9.33 -0.58 -7.49
C ARG A 59 9.98 0.79 -7.65
N ARG A 60 9.24 1.77 -8.17
CA ARG A 60 9.71 3.16 -8.31
C ARG A 60 9.98 3.84 -6.97
N LEU A 61 9.17 3.57 -5.94
CA LEU A 61 9.44 4.06 -4.57
C LEU A 61 10.75 3.48 -4.02
N TYR A 62 10.98 2.18 -4.23
CA TYR A 62 12.18 1.49 -3.77
C TYR A 62 13.44 2.01 -4.45
N GLU A 63 13.38 2.13 -5.78
CA GLU A 63 14.45 2.64 -6.66
C GLU A 63 14.61 4.17 -6.60
N GLU A 64 13.74 4.87 -5.85
CA GLU A 64 13.75 6.33 -5.70
C GLU A 64 13.51 7.10 -7.01
N ASP A 65 12.68 6.52 -7.90
CA ASP A 65 12.30 7.03 -9.22
C ASP A 65 10.87 7.63 -9.24
N LEU A 66 10.46 8.21 -8.11
CA LEU A 66 9.23 9.00 -8.00
C LEU A 66 9.59 10.50 -8.00
N PRO A 67 8.65 11.39 -8.38
CA PRO A 67 8.87 12.84 -8.46
C PRO A 67 8.91 13.52 -7.07
N PHE A 68 9.60 12.92 -6.10
CA PHE A 68 9.77 13.41 -4.73
C PHE A 68 11.26 13.45 -4.37
N SER A 69 11.61 14.15 -3.28
CA SER A 69 13.00 14.13 -2.82
C SER A 69 13.36 12.73 -2.28
N GLN A 70 14.63 12.37 -2.44
CA GLN A 70 15.20 11.16 -1.86
C GLN A 70 14.91 11.07 -0.35
N SER A 71 15.06 12.18 0.38
CA SER A 71 14.76 12.24 1.80
C SER A 71 13.30 11.90 2.14
N THR A 72 12.34 12.36 1.33
CA THR A 72 10.93 12.03 1.53
C THR A 72 10.67 10.55 1.27
N MET A 73 11.22 10.00 0.19
CA MET A 73 11.05 8.58 -0.13
C MET A 73 11.67 7.67 0.93
N GLN A 74 12.85 8.04 1.47
CA GLN A 74 13.48 7.29 2.57
C GLN A 74 12.62 7.31 3.84
N ILE A 75 12.08 8.47 4.23
CA ILE A 75 11.14 8.55 5.35
C ILE A 75 9.93 7.63 5.13
N VAL A 76 9.38 7.61 3.91
CA VAL A 76 8.25 6.71 3.58
C VAL A 76 8.66 5.24 3.72
N LYS A 77 9.83 4.84 3.21
CA LYS A 77 10.37 3.47 3.33
C LYS A 77 10.55 3.06 4.80
N ASP A 78 11.02 3.97 5.64
CA ASP A 78 11.21 3.72 7.08
C ASP A 78 9.88 3.51 7.82
N ILE A 79 8.85 4.32 7.53
CA ILE A 79 7.56 4.24 8.24
C ILE A 79 6.66 3.07 7.80
N ILE A 80 6.97 2.42 6.68
CA ILE A 80 6.26 1.21 6.20
C ILE A 80 7.01 -0.08 6.56
N LEU A 81 8.17 0.00 7.22
CA LEU A 81 8.87 -1.16 7.75
C LEU A 81 8.02 -1.83 8.84
N LEU A 82 7.70 -3.11 8.64
CA LEU A 82 6.89 -3.91 9.57
C LEU A 82 7.78 -4.81 10.43
N GLU A 83 8.83 -5.36 9.83
CA GLU A 83 9.74 -6.28 10.51
C GLU A 83 11.15 -6.18 9.93
N GLU A 84 12.15 -6.22 10.80
CA GLU A 84 13.56 -6.25 10.42
C GLU A 84 14.28 -7.31 11.25
N THR A 85 14.94 -8.23 10.56
CA THR A 85 15.75 -9.29 11.15
C THR A 85 17.11 -9.34 10.45
N PRO A 86 18.11 -10.07 10.99
CA PRO A 86 19.36 -10.30 10.25
C PRO A 86 19.19 -11.02 8.91
N ALA A 87 18.05 -11.66 8.66
CA ALA A 87 17.80 -12.46 7.46
C ALA A 87 16.97 -11.74 6.39
N TYR A 88 16.08 -10.82 6.79
CA TYR A 88 15.20 -10.10 5.87
C TYR A 88 14.63 -8.82 6.50
N ARG A 89 14.08 -7.96 5.63
CA ARG A 89 13.25 -6.80 6.00
C ARG A 89 11.92 -6.89 5.28
N LEU A 90 10.82 -6.81 6.01
CA LEU A 90 9.46 -6.80 5.48
C LEU A 90 8.89 -5.39 5.64
N SER A 91 8.56 -4.79 4.51
CA SER A 91 7.87 -3.50 4.43
C SER A 91 6.51 -3.69 3.78
N GLY A 92 5.49 -3.02 4.28
CA GLY A 92 4.19 -3.09 3.66
C GLY A 92 3.10 -2.31 4.37
N LYS A 93 1.92 -2.29 3.75
CA LYS A 93 0.74 -1.65 4.31
C LYS A 93 -0.52 -2.43 3.98
N THR A 94 -1.36 -2.59 5.00
CA THR A 94 -2.70 -3.17 4.88
C THR A 94 -3.73 -2.13 4.45
N GLY A 95 -4.78 -2.56 3.77
CA GLY A 95 -5.93 -1.75 3.40
C GLY A 95 -7.23 -2.55 3.46
N TRP A 96 -8.35 -1.85 3.61
CA TRP A 96 -9.69 -2.41 3.52
C TRP A 96 -10.61 -1.34 2.94
N ALA A 97 -11.20 -1.64 1.78
CA ALA A 97 -12.20 -0.81 1.13
C ALA A 97 -13.58 -1.45 1.34
N SER A 98 -14.41 -0.80 2.15
CA SER A 98 -15.79 -1.22 2.46
C SER A 98 -16.86 -0.36 1.77
N SER A 99 -16.44 0.48 0.83
CA SER A 99 -17.26 1.37 0.01
C SER A 99 -17.52 0.80 -1.39
N VAL A 100 -17.04 -0.43 -1.61
CA VAL A 100 -17.13 -1.19 -2.86
C VAL A 100 -17.82 -2.52 -2.57
N ASP A 101 -18.49 -3.08 -3.57
CA ASP A 101 -19.20 -4.36 -3.46
C ASP A 101 -18.62 -5.33 -4.52
N PRO A 102 -18.01 -6.45 -4.10
CA PRO A 102 -17.74 -6.85 -2.71
C PRO A 102 -16.68 -5.97 -2.02
N ASP A 103 -16.60 -6.06 -0.70
CA ASP A 103 -15.53 -5.45 0.09
C ASP A 103 -14.17 -6.00 -0.36
N VAL A 104 -13.12 -5.17 -0.32
CA VAL A 104 -11.78 -5.55 -0.77
C VAL A 104 -10.73 -5.33 0.30
N GLY A 105 -10.02 -6.39 0.69
CA GLY A 105 -8.82 -6.35 1.51
C GLY A 105 -7.56 -6.18 0.68
N TRP A 106 -6.57 -5.46 1.22
CA TRP A 106 -5.28 -5.26 0.58
C TRP A 106 -4.12 -5.51 1.54
N PHE A 107 -3.05 -6.12 1.02
CA PHE A 107 -1.72 -6.03 1.58
C PHE A 107 -0.69 -5.87 0.47
N VAL A 108 0.02 -4.74 0.48
CA VAL A 108 1.00 -4.37 -0.55
C VAL A 108 2.33 -4.04 0.10
N GLY A 109 3.44 -4.36 -0.56
CA GLY A 109 4.76 -4.13 0.01
C GLY A 109 5.88 -4.87 -0.71
N TYR A 110 7.01 -5.01 -0.01
CA TYR A 110 8.16 -5.75 -0.51
C TYR A 110 8.99 -6.37 0.62
N VAL A 111 9.72 -7.44 0.29
CA VAL A 111 10.69 -8.10 1.18
C VAL A 111 12.10 -7.94 0.62
N GLU A 112 13.04 -7.47 1.44
CA GLU A 112 14.46 -7.46 1.14
C GLU A 112 15.11 -8.72 1.73
N LYS A 113 15.72 -9.58 0.90
CA LYS A 113 16.42 -10.80 1.34
C LYS A 113 17.54 -11.19 0.39
N ASN A 114 18.74 -11.49 0.91
CA ASN A 114 19.88 -11.99 0.15
C ASN A 114 20.21 -11.17 -1.12
N SER A 115 20.17 -9.84 -1.03
CA SER A 115 20.35 -8.89 -2.15
C SER A 115 19.23 -8.86 -3.19
N ASN A 116 18.13 -9.58 -2.98
CA ASN A 116 16.94 -9.52 -3.81
C ASN A 116 15.84 -8.71 -3.11
N VAL A 117 14.94 -8.16 -3.93
CA VAL A 117 13.72 -7.49 -3.50
C VAL A 117 12.54 -8.22 -4.11
N TYR A 118 11.60 -8.65 -3.27
CA TYR A 118 10.40 -9.38 -3.67
C TYR A 118 9.19 -8.49 -3.43
N TYR A 119 8.60 -7.96 -4.50
CA TYR A 119 7.39 -7.12 -4.42
C TYR A 119 6.14 -7.98 -4.38
N PHE A 120 5.14 -7.54 -3.62
CA PHE A 120 3.83 -8.19 -3.56
C PHE A 120 2.71 -7.17 -3.52
N ALA A 121 1.56 -7.56 -4.07
CA ALA A 121 0.31 -6.82 -3.99
C ALA A 121 -0.85 -7.83 -3.98
N THR A 122 -1.29 -8.19 -2.79
CA THR A 122 -2.40 -9.11 -2.57
C THR A 122 -3.67 -8.31 -2.34
N ASN A 123 -4.73 -8.66 -3.07
CA ASN A 123 -6.07 -8.27 -2.69
C ASN A 123 -6.97 -9.51 -2.60
N ILE A 124 -8.01 -9.40 -1.78
CA ILE A 124 -9.02 -10.43 -1.59
C ILE A 124 -10.39 -9.77 -1.56
N ASP A 125 -11.35 -10.40 -2.21
CA ASP A 125 -12.75 -10.04 -2.13
C ASP A 125 -13.38 -10.75 -0.93
N ASP A 126 -14.37 -10.11 -0.31
CA ASP A 126 -15.12 -10.71 0.79
C ASP A 126 -16.63 -10.47 0.66
N GLU A 127 -17.39 -11.52 0.97
CA GLU A 127 -18.85 -11.54 0.91
C GLU A 127 -19.50 -11.55 2.31
N GLY A 128 -18.79 -11.13 3.37
CA GLY A 128 -19.41 -10.93 4.70
C GLY A 128 -18.61 -11.38 5.93
N SER A 129 -17.29 -11.28 5.91
CA SER A 129 -16.41 -11.49 7.08
C SER A 129 -16.57 -10.37 8.11
N GLU A 130 -16.66 -10.76 9.39
CA GLU A 130 -16.57 -9.81 10.52
C GLU A 130 -15.10 -9.45 10.86
N GLU A 131 -14.12 -10.12 10.24
CA GLU A 131 -12.69 -9.92 10.48
C GLU A 131 -12.07 -8.97 9.46
N SER A 132 -11.10 -8.15 9.89
CA SER A 132 -10.44 -7.18 9.02
C SER A 132 -9.79 -7.84 7.80
N LEU A 133 -10.26 -7.51 6.60
CA LEU A 133 -9.71 -8.04 5.34
C LEU A 133 -8.24 -7.65 5.13
N GLY A 134 -7.81 -6.52 5.71
CA GLY A 134 -6.40 -6.13 5.73
C GLY A 134 -5.52 -7.11 6.54
N LYS A 135 -6.07 -7.74 7.58
CA LYS A 135 -5.36 -8.76 8.36
C LYS A 135 -5.30 -10.08 7.60
N ILE A 136 -6.43 -10.52 7.03
CA ILE A 136 -6.51 -11.77 6.26
C ILE A 136 -5.60 -11.72 5.04
N SER A 137 -5.62 -10.62 4.27
CA SER A 137 -4.73 -10.43 3.11
C SER A 137 -3.25 -10.46 3.50
N ARG A 138 -2.89 -9.96 4.69
CA ARG A 138 -1.53 -10.07 5.22
C ARG A 138 -1.16 -11.51 5.56
N GLU A 139 -2.00 -12.23 6.28
CA GLU A 139 -1.75 -13.63 6.66
C GLU A 139 -1.56 -14.53 5.43
N ILE A 140 -2.42 -14.36 4.41
CA ILE A 140 -2.30 -15.07 3.12
C ILE A 140 -0.95 -14.76 2.46
N THR A 141 -0.56 -13.48 2.43
CA THR A 141 0.68 -13.06 1.78
C THR A 141 1.90 -13.62 2.50
N GLU A 142 1.96 -13.51 3.82
CA GLU A 142 3.07 -14.04 4.62
C GLU A 142 3.16 -15.58 4.48
N GLY A 143 2.02 -16.28 4.43
CA GLY A 143 1.94 -17.70 4.13
C GLY A 143 2.55 -18.06 2.76
N ILE A 144 2.13 -17.37 1.69
CA ILE A 144 2.68 -17.57 0.34
C ILE A 144 4.19 -17.28 0.30
N LEU A 145 4.64 -16.19 0.94
CA LEU A 145 6.05 -15.85 1.01
C LEU A 145 6.87 -16.90 1.79
N ALA A 146 6.28 -17.53 2.82
CA ALA A 146 6.90 -18.62 3.54
C ALA A 146 6.99 -19.90 2.69
N GLU A 147 5.94 -20.25 1.95
CA GLU A 147 5.94 -21.38 1.01
C GLU A 147 7.00 -21.22 -0.09
N LEU A 148 7.21 -19.99 -0.56
CA LEU A 148 8.26 -19.63 -1.52
C LEU A 148 9.66 -19.56 -0.90
N GLY A 149 9.79 -19.76 0.42
CA GLY A 149 11.07 -19.69 1.15
C GLY A 149 11.64 -18.27 1.24
N ILE A 150 10.82 -17.24 1.01
CA ILE A 150 11.19 -15.82 1.14
C ILE A 150 11.13 -15.41 2.61
N LEU A 151 10.03 -15.71 3.29
CA LEU A 151 9.90 -15.56 4.75
C LEU A 151 10.12 -16.89 5.47
N PRO A 152 10.43 -16.89 6.79
CA PRO A 152 10.42 -18.10 7.59
C PRO A 152 9.00 -18.67 7.68
N THR A 153 8.89 -20.00 7.82
CA THR A 153 7.62 -20.65 8.14
C THR A 153 7.18 -20.27 9.56
N PRO A 154 5.89 -19.96 9.79
CA PRO A 154 5.36 -19.69 11.14
C PRO A 154 5.55 -20.85 12.13
#